data_AF-A0A527WGX2-F1
#
_entry.id   AF-A0A527WGX2-F1
#
_cell.length_a   1.000
_cell.length_b   1.000
_cell.length_c   1.000
_cell.angle_alpha   90.00
_cell.angle_beta   90.00
_cell.angle_gamma   90.00
#
_symmetry.space_group_name_H-M   'P 1'
#
loop_
_entity.id
_entity.type
_entity.pdbx_description
1 polymer ?
#
loop_
_entity_poly.entity_id
_entity_poly.type
_entity_poly.pdbx_seq_one_letter_code
_entity_poly.pdbx_strand_id
1 'polypeptide(L)'
;HRWIFEDYYRTYMLPLEKYGIKIHHDDVQTAWKRLTEKFYVHKVAQFFAVGWPVNFWRIEAQRDADFEWFEHKYPGWYAQFGEFWKWYDKLSHKGEKVLLFNEAVGYVYPHRCWSCLVPCLIREDIVTDEIDGKLYTFAHELDRWTAVEAFADEYQGRPTPAMGRFSGKREWETLYHGWDLADAIKDLNFVRSDGKTLVPQPHLRFDDKEMWTLDDVRGHTLQSPLTLLREMSPADREKHLAEYRAGFTINACN
;
A
#
# COMPACT_ATOMS: atom_id res chain seq x y z
N HIS A 1 8.85 13.51 13.99
CA HIS A 1 10.14 14.19 14.16
C HIS A 1 10.85 13.64 15.39
N ARG A 2 10.36 13.95 16.61
CA ARG A 2 10.91 13.52 17.90
C ARG A 2 11.46 12.08 17.95
N TRP A 3 10.58 11.08 17.85
CA TRP A 3 10.97 9.68 18.07
C TRP A 3 11.97 9.11 17.07
N ILE A 4 11.75 9.35 15.77
CA ILE A 4 12.58 8.74 14.74
C ILE A 4 13.84 9.55 14.46
N PHE A 5 13.71 10.88 14.38
CA PHE A 5 14.82 11.73 13.93
C PHE A 5 15.69 12.22 15.09
N GLU A 6 15.08 12.70 16.18
CA GLU A 6 15.85 13.23 17.32
C GLU A 6 16.34 12.10 18.23
N ASP A 7 15.43 11.22 18.64
CA ASP A 7 15.75 10.21 19.64
C ASP A 7 16.48 9.02 19.00
N TYR A 8 15.89 8.42 17.97
CA TYR A 8 16.49 7.23 17.35
C TYR A 8 17.71 7.57 16.48
N TYR A 9 17.55 8.41 15.45
CA TYR A 9 18.66 8.71 14.55
C TYR A 9 19.76 9.52 15.24
N ARG A 10 19.45 10.70 15.79
CA ARG A 10 20.49 11.59 16.32
C ARG A 10 21.07 11.14 17.66
N THR A 11 20.23 10.70 18.58
CA THR A 11 20.68 10.39 19.95
C THR A 11 21.16 8.95 20.10
N TYR A 12 20.53 7.99 19.41
CA TYR A 12 20.90 6.58 19.50
C TYR A 12 21.83 6.12 18.38
N MET A 13 21.51 6.35 17.10
CA MET A 13 22.32 5.82 16.00
C MET A 13 23.64 6.57 15.83
N LEU A 14 23.64 7.91 15.69
CA LEU A 14 24.87 8.68 15.42
C LEU A 14 26.03 8.36 16.38
N PRO A 15 25.82 8.22 17.70
CA PRO A 15 26.93 7.87 18.59
C PRO A 15 27.56 6.50 18.32
N LEU A 16 26.91 5.61 17.58
CA LEU A 16 27.45 4.29 17.23
C LEU A 16 28.59 4.36 16.21
N GLU A 17 28.74 5.48 15.49
CA GLU A 17 29.83 5.66 14.53
C GLU A 17 31.20 5.64 15.21
N LYS A 18 31.29 6.06 16.47
CA LYS A 18 32.53 5.97 17.27
C LYS A 18 32.96 4.52 17.53
N TYR A 19 32.04 3.56 17.35
CA TYR A 19 32.32 2.12 17.44
C TYR A 19 32.49 1.46 16.07
N GLY A 20 32.58 2.24 14.99
CA GLY A 20 32.83 1.75 13.62
C GLY A 20 31.59 1.33 12.83
N ILE A 21 30.37 1.57 13.34
CA ILE A 21 29.15 1.39 12.56
C ILE A 21 29.03 2.52 11.54
N LYS A 22 28.90 2.20 10.26
CA LYS A 22 28.68 3.20 9.20
C LYS A 22 27.19 3.43 9.02
N ILE A 23 26.73 4.65 9.27
CA ILE A 23 25.32 5.01 9.09
C ILE A 23 25.11 5.53 7.67
N HIS A 24 24.01 5.09 7.06
CA HIS A 24 23.56 5.59 5.77
C HIS A 24 22.70 6.85 5.97
N HIS A 25 23.35 7.99 6.23
CA HIS A 25 22.64 9.23 6.58
C HIS A 25 21.68 9.71 5.47
N ASP A 26 22.08 9.57 4.21
CA ASP A 26 21.28 9.99 3.06
C ASP A 26 20.01 9.15 2.93
N ASP A 27 20.08 7.86 3.24
CA ASP A 27 18.91 6.97 3.26
C ASP A 27 17.93 7.38 4.37
N VAL A 28 18.44 7.78 5.54
CA VAL A 28 17.62 8.32 6.64
C VAL A 28 16.95 9.63 6.23
N GLN A 29 17.67 10.56 5.59
CA GLN A 29 17.08 11.80 5.10
C GLN A 29 16.02 11.53 4.03
N THR A 30 16.29 10.62 3.12
CA THR A 30 15.37 10.24 2.04
C THR A 30 14.10 9.63 2.61
N ALA A 31 14.21 8.69 3.55
CA ALA A 31 13.06 8.12 4.25
C ALA A 31 12.23 9.20 4.98
N TRP A 32 12.90 10.15 5.64
CA TRP A 32 12.22 11.26 6.32
C TRP A 32 11.43 12.14 5.34
N LYS A 33 12.04 12.53 4.21
CA LYS A 33 11.36 13.31 3.16
C LYS A 33 10.17 12.58 2.56
N ARG A 34 10.26 11.26 2.35
CA ARG A 34 9.09 10.47 1.90
C ARG A 34 7.92 10.62 2.87
N LEU A 35 8.19 10.58 4.17
CA LEU A 35 7.17 10.75 5.20
C LEU A 35 6.58 12.17 5.25
N THR A 36 7.43 13.20 5.21
CA THR A 36 7.01 14.59 5.48
C THR A 36 6.65 15.40 4.26
N GLU A 37 7.26 15.13 3.11
CA GLU A 37 7.11 15.93 1.89
C GLU A 37 6.30 15.20 0.82
N LYS A 38 6.35 13.86 0.79
CA LYS A 38 5.64 13.04 -0.20
C LYS A 38 4.32 12.43 0.31
N PHE A 39 3.85 12.87 1.48
CA PHE A 39 2.59 12.44 2.11
C PHE A 39 2.43 10.92 2.26
N TYR A 40 3.53 10.18 2.46
CA TYR A 40 3.52 8.72 2.44
C TYR A 40 2.44 8.10 3.34
N VAL A 41 2.31 8.56 4.58
CA VAL A 41 1.34 8.02 5.55
C VAL A 41 -0.10 8.27 5.11
N HIS A 42 -0.38 9.39 4.44
CA HIS A 42 -1.72 9.68 3.93
C HIS A 42 -2.08 8.82 2.71
N LYS A 43 -1.10 8.54 1.84
CA LYS A 43 -1.26 7.56 0.76
C LYS A 43 -1.47 6.15 1.30
N VAL A 44 -0.83 5.79 2.42
CA VAL A 44 -1.06 4.53 3.13
C VAL A 44 -2.49 4.47 3.67
N ALA A 45 -3.00 5.56 4.24
CA ALA A 45 -4.38 5.64 4.71
C ALA A 45 -5.39 5.46 3.56
N GLN A 46 -5.17 6.09 2.39
CA GLN A 46 -5.98 5.85 1.19
C GLN A 46 -5.94 4.38 0.77
N PHE A 47 -4.76 3.76 0.75
CA PHE A 47 -4.60 2.35 0.39
C PHE A 47 -5.42 1.43 1.30
N PHE A 48 -5.37 1.62 2.62
CA PHE A 48 -6.16 0.82 3.55
C PHE A 48 -7.66 1.09 3.45
N ALA A 49 -8.07 2.31 3.10
CA ALA A 49 -9.47 2.63 2.84
C ALA A 49 -9.97 1.99 1.54
N VAL A 50 -9.18 2.03 0.46
CA VAL A 50 -9.50 1.33 -0.80
C VAL A 50 -9.61 -0.18 -0.59
N GLY A 51 -8.67 -0.74 0.16
CA GLY A 51 -8.61 -2.16 0.50
C GLY A 51 -9.51 -2.59 1.66
N TRP A 52 -10.46 -1.75 2.11
CA TRP A 52 -11.27 -2.05 3.29
C TRP A 52 -11.89 -3.45 3.32
N PRO A 53 -12.37 -4.06 2.21
CA PRO A 53 -13.04 -5.36 2.28
C PRO A 53 -12.13 -6.49 2.76
N VAL A 54 -10.81 -6.32 2.65
CA VAL A 54 -9.80 -7.30 3.08
C VAL A 54 -9.01 -6.84 4.31
N ASN A 55 -9.54 -5.87 5.06
CA ASN A 55 -9.04 -5.56 6.39
C ASN A 55 -9.67 -6.50 7.44
N PHE A 56 -9.06 -6.59 8.62
CA PHE A 56 -9.69 -7.22 9.80
C PHE A 56 -10.26 -6.19 10.79
N TRP A 57 -10.35 -4.92 10.37
CA TRP A 57 -10.85 -3.79 11.15
C TRP A 57 -11.79 -2.91 10.29
N ARG A 58 -12.44 -1.95 10.93
CA ARG A 58 -13.31 -0.96 10.28
C ARG A 58 -12.59 0.37 10.13
N ILE A 59 -12.84 1.09 9.05
CA ILE A 59 -12.17 2.37 8.76
C ILE A 59 -13.20 3.42 8.30
N GLU A 60 -13.29 4.53 9.03
CA GLU A 60 -14.23 5.62 8.77
C GLU A 60 -13.68 6.64 7.76
N ALA A 61 -14.59 7.31 7.07
CA ALA A 61 -14.23 8.43 6.22
C ALA A 61 -13.79 9.66 7.03
N GLN A 62 -12.85 10.42 6.48
CA GLN A 62 -12.50 11.73 6.99
C GLN A 62 -13.59 12.74 6.55
N ARG A 63 -13.98 13.64 7.45
CA ARG A 63 -15.04 14.65 7.23
C ARG A 63 -14.52 16.06 7.41
N ASP A 64 -15.39 17.07 7.28
CA ASP A 64 -15.00 18.49 7.31
C ASP A 64 -14.10 18.88 8.48
N ALA A 65 -14.40 18.42 9.70
CA ALA A 65 -13.56 18.68 10.87
C ALA A 65 -12.15 18.04 10.75
N ASP A 66 -12.07 16.84 10.18
CA ASP A 66 -10.80 16.17 9.92
C ASP A 66 -10.04 16.88 8.79
N PHE A 67 -10.74 17.32 7.75
CA PHE A 67 -10.17 18.08 6.64
C PHE A 67 -9.53 19.38 7.12
N GLU A 68 -10.21 20.15 7.95
CA GLU A 68 -9.67 21.37 8.56
C GLU A 68 -8.43 21.06 9.40
N TRP A 69 -8.47 20.01 10.21
CA TRP A 69 -7.33 19.60 11.02
C TRP A 69 -6.13 19.16 10.17
N PHE A 70 -6.36 18.32 9.16
CA PHE A 70 -5.30 17.84 8.28
C PHE A 70 -4.70 18.98 7.46
N GLU A 71 -5.51 19.89 6.91
CA GLU A 71 -5.00 21.05 6.16
C GLU A 71 -4.17 21.96 7.07
N HIS A 72 -4.60 22.17 8.32
CA HIS A 72 -3.82 22.95 9.28
C HIS A 72 -2.48 22.29 9.64
N LYS A 73 -2.43 20.95 9.74
CA LYS A 73 -1.19 20.21 10.08
C LYS A 73 -0.29 19.93 8.88
N TYR A 74 -0.88 19.81 7.70
CA TYR A 74 -0.26 19.42 6.45
C TYR A 74 -0.82 20.29 5.33
N PRO A 75 -0.34 21.53 5.16
CA PRO A 75 -0.84 22.43 4.12
C PRO A 75 -0.79 21.79 2.73
N GLY A 76 -1.89 21.89 1.98
CA GLY A 76 -2.10 21.23 0.69
C GLY A 76 -2.69 19.82 0.78
N TRP A 77 -2.91 19.28 1.98
CA TRP A 77 -3.49 17.95 2.15
C TRP A 77 -4.89 17.85 1.55
N TYR A 78 -5.75 18.86 1.74
CA TYR A 78 -7.11 18.82 1.21
C TYR A 78 -7.11 18.79 -0.32
N ALA A 79 -6.25 19.59 -0.95
CA ALA A 79 -6.11 19.60 -2.40
C ALA A 79 -5.68 18.24 -2.96
N GLN A 80 -4.91 17.46 -2.19
CA GLN A 80 -4.43 16.15 -2.62
C GLN A 80 -5.36 14.99 -2.26
N PHE A 81 -6.05 15.05 -1.11
CA PHE A 81 -6.75 13.91 -0.52
C PHE A 81 -8.25 14.15 -0.27
N GLY A 82 -8.72 15.40 -0.31
CA GLY A 82 -10.10 15.76 0.04
C GLY A 82 -11.13 15.05 -0.84
N GLU A 83 -10.96 15.09 -2.16
CA GLU A 83 -11.87 14.41 -3.11
C GLU A 83 -11.92 12.90 -2.90
N PHE A 84 -10.80 12.27 -2.53
CA PHE A 84 -10.79 10.84 -2.22
C PHE A 84 -11.66 10.52 -1.02
N TRP A 85 -11.54 11.30 0.06
CA TRP A 85 -12.29 11.04 1.28
C TRP A 85 -13.78 11.35 1.13
N LYS A 86 -14.16 12.30 0.27
CA LYS A 86 -15.57 12.49 -0.14
C LYS A 86 -16.12 11.27 -0.88
N TRP A 87 -15.36 10.73 -1.84
CA TRP A 87 -15.71 9.49 -2.51
C TRP A 87 -15.84 8.32 -1.53
N TYR A 88 -14.92 8.23 -0.56
CA TYR A 88 -14.93 7.17 0.43
C TYR A 88 -16.15 7.28 1.36
N ASP A 89 -16.51 8.47 1.84
CA ASP A 89 -17.74 8.67 2.64
C ASP A 89 -18.97 8.25 1.84
N LYS A 90 -19.10 8.74 0.60
CA LYS A 90 -20.20 8.40 -0.31
C LYS A 90 -20.33 6.89 -0.51
N LEU A 91 -19.23 6.22 -0.88
CA LEU A 91 -19.21 4.79 -1.19
C LEU A 91 -19.13 3.89 0.06
N SER A 92 -19.09 4.46 1.26
CA SER A 92 -19.11 3.68 2.50
C SER A 92 -20.49 3.10 2.81
N HIS A 93 -21.56 3.66 2.24
CA HIS A 93 -22.92 3.19 2.52
C HIS A 93 -23.21 1.87 1.82
N LYS A 94 -23.93 0.99 2.52
CA LYS A 94 -24.33 -0.31 1.96
C LYS A 94 -25.13 -0.12 0.67
N GLY A 95 -24.85 -0.95 -0.33
CA GLY A 95 -25.49 -0.91 -1.65
C GLY A 95 -24.72 -0.09 -2.68
N GLU A 96 -23.71 0.67 -2.25
CA GLU A 96 -22.78 1.32 -3.15
C GLU A 96 -21.77 0.34 -3.75
N LYS A 97 -21.09 0.75 -4.83
CA LYS A 97 -20.00 -0.05 -5.39
C LYS A 97 -18.75 0.08 -4.51
N VAL A 98 -18.12 -1.05 -4.19
CA VAL A 98 -16.84 -1.08 -3.47
C VAL A 98 -15.83 -0.16 -4.17
N LEU A 99 -15.23 0.77 -3.41
CA LEU A 99 -14.38 1.84 -3.95
C LEU A 99 -13.28 1.33 -4.90
N LEU A 100 -12.61 0.23 -4.54
CA LEU A 100 -11.57 -0.41 -5.36
C LEU A 100 -12.02 -0.69 -6.79
N PHE A 101 -13.29 -1.01 -7.00
CA PHE A 101 -13.84 -1.38 -8.30
C PHE A 101 -14.65 -0.24 -8.94
N ASN A 102 -14.64 0.95 -8.34
CA ASN A 102 -15.37 2.11 -8.86
C ASN A 102 -14.45 3.02 -9.69
N GLU A 103 -14.46 2.81 -11.01
CA GLU A 103 -13.66 3.58 -11.97
C GLU A 103 -13.94 5.09 -11.94
N ALA A 104 -15.14 5.50 -11.52
CA ALA A 104 -15.49 6.92 -11.42
C ALA A 104 -14.61 7.67 -10.40
N VAL A 105 -14.00 6.98 -9.44
CA VAL A 105 -13.12 7.57 -8.42
C VAL A 105 -11.77 7.98 -9.03
N GLY A 106 -11.30 7.27 -10.06
CA GLY A 106 -9.97 7.49 -10.66
C GLY A 106 -8.80 6.96 -9.82
N TYR A 107 -9.06 6.22 -8.73
CA TYR A 107 -7.99 5.61 -7.94
C TYR A 107 -7.34 4.45 -8.70
N VAL A 108 -6.01 4.46 -8.78
CA VAL A 108 -5.23 3.37 -9.39
C VAL A 108 -4.59 2.53 -8.28
N TYR A 109 -4.90 1.23 -8.25
CA TYR A 109 -4.34 0.31 -7.26
C TYR A 109 -2.80 0.21 -7.38
N PRO A 110 -2.05 0.22 -6.26
CA PRO A 110 -0.60 0.24 -6.32
C PRO A 110 0.01 -1.12 -6.63
N HIS A 111 1.23 -1.12 -7.18
CA HIS A 111 2.11 -2.30 -7.13
C HIS A 111 2.54 -2.59 -5.69
N ARG A 112 3.00 -3.81 -5.40
CA ARG A 112 3.49 -4.20 -4.06
C ARG A 112 4.98 -4.48 -4.08
N CYS A 113 5.69 -4.01 -3.06
CA CYS A 113 7.13 -4.24 -2.94
C CYS A 113 7.41 -5.70 -2.53
N TRP A 114 8.28 -6.39 -3.26
CA TRP A 114 8.67 -7.77 -2.93
C TRP A 114 9.39 -7.89 -1.58
N SER A 115 10.25 -6.91 -1.25
CA SER A 115 11.09 -6.93 -0.04
C SER A 115 10.26 -6.72 1.23
N CYS A 116 9.57 -5.58 1.33
CA CYS A 116 8.86 -5.18 2.55
C CYS A 116 7.36 -5.50 2.54
N LEU A 117 6.80 -5.95 1.41
CA LEU A 117 5.36 -6.20 1.21
C LEU A 117 4.47 -4.99 1.42
N VAL A 118 5.02 -3.78 1.41
CA VAL A 118 4.25 -2.53 1.45
C VAL A 118 3.91 -2.08 0.03
N PRO A 119 2.73 -1.49 -0.24
CA PRO A 119 2.41 -0.92 -1.54
C PRO A 119 3.39 0.18 -1.97
N CYS A 120 3.69 0.25 -3.26
CA CYS A 120 4.58 1.22 -3.91
C CYS A 120 3.88 2.58 -4.07
N LEU A 121 3.58 3.24 -2.96
CA LEU A 121 2.71 4.42 -2.90
C LEU A 121 3.39 5.73 -3.31
N ILE A 122 4.69 5.84 -3.07
CA ILE A 122 5.50 6.89 -3.71
C ILE A 122 5.85 6.35 -5.09
N ARG A 123 5.04 6.72 -6.07
CA ARG A 123 4.98 6.01 -7.35
C ARG A 123 6.23 6.25 -8.18
N GLU A 124 6.79 7.45 -8.11
CA GLU A 124 8.01 7.82 -8.82
C GLU A 124 9.26 7.06 -8.33
N ASP A 125 9.22 6.51 -7.10
CA ASP A 125 10.33 5.74 -6.51
C ASP A 125 10.31 4.26 -6.95
N ILE A 126 9.28 3.80 -7.67
CA ILE A 126 9.16 2.37 -8.03
C ILE A 126 10.28 1.93 -8.97
N VAL A 127 10.91 0.81 -8.62
CA VAL A 127 11.87 0.11 -9.47
C VAL A 127 11.47 -1.35 -9.63
N THR A 128 12.04 -2.01 -10.62
CA THR A 128 11.82 -3.43 -10.89
C THR A 128 13.15 -4.13 -11.07
N ASP A 129 13.22 -5.40 -10.69
CA ASP A 129 14.38 -6.24 -10.97
C ASP A 129 13.94 -7.71 -11.04
N GLU A 130 14.84 -8.58 -11.48
CA GLU A 130 14.61 -10.00 -11.60
C GLU A 130 15.33 -10.78 -10.50
N ILE A 131 14.62 -11.75 -9.93
CA ILE A 131 15.19 -12.75 -9.01
C ILE A 131 14.81 -14.12 -9.58
N ASP A 132 15.79 -14.97 -9.83
CA ASP A 132 15.61 -16.29 -10.43
C ASP A 132 14.80 -16.25 -11.75
N GLY A 133 15.07 -15.26 -12.59
CA GLY A 133 14.40 -15.06 -13.90
C GLY A 133 12.94 -14.62 -13.80
N LYS A 134 12.49 -14.17 -12.62
CA LYS A 134 11.14 -13.62 -12.42
C LYS A 134 11.23 -12.15 -12.07
N LEU A 135 10.45 -11.33 -12.77
CA LEU A 135 10.31 -9.90 -12.48
C LEU A 135 9.61 -9.67 -11.15
N TYR A 136 10.10 -8.71 -10.36
CA TYR A 136 9.51 -8.20 -9.14
C TYR A 136 9.47 -6.67 -9.15
N THR A 137 8.58 -6.08 -8.36
CA THR A 137 8.47 -4.65 -8.13
C THR A 137 8.97 -4.29 -6.73
N PHE A 138 9.55 -3.11 -6.59
CA PHE A 138 10.12 -2.61 -5.35
C PHE A 138 9.69 -1.16 -5.13
N ALA A 139 9.32 -0.81 -3.90
CA ALA A 139 8.83 0.53 -3.58
C ALA A 139 9.94 1.61 -3.55
N HIS A 140 11.20 1.20 -3.59
CA HIS A 140 12.38 2.07 -3.60
C HIS A 140 13.63 1.28 -4.01
N GLU A 141 14.69 1.96 -4.44
CA GLU A 141 15.98 1.33 -4.77
C GLU A 141 16.59 0.55 -3.59
N LEU A 142 16.42 1.04 -2.36
CA LEU A 142 16.88 0.32 -1.17
C LEU A 142 16.14 -1.00 -0.95
N ASP A 143 14.85 -1.07 -1.28
CA ASP A 143 14.11 -2.32 -1.21
C ASP A 143 14.64 -3.32 -2.24
N ARG A 144 14.91 -2.85 -3.47
CA ARG A 144 15.55 -3.64 -4.54
C ARG A 144 16.93 -4.14 -4.10
N TRP A 145 17.81 -3.22 -3.70
CA TRP A 145 19.16 -3.54 -3.20
C TRP A 145 19.13 -4.59 -2.09
N THR A 146 18.18 -4.46 -1.15
CA THR A 146 18.04 -5.43 -0.06
C THR A 146 17.76 -6.82 -0.60
N ALA A 147 16.83 -6.97 -1.56
CA ALA A 147 16.44 -8.27 -2.10
C ALA A 147 17.47 -8.88 -3.05
N VAL A 148 18.11 -8.05 -3.88
CA VAL A 148 18.93 -8.50 -5.00
C VAL A 148 20.41 -8.59 -4.64
N GLU A 149 20.89 -7.74 -3.73
CA GLU A 149 22.31 -7.66 -3.37
C GLU A 149 22.56 -8.04 -1.92
N ALA A 150 21.95 -7.34 -0.97
CA ALA A 150 22.24 -7.54 0.45
C ALA A 150 21.89 -8.96 0.93
N PHE A 151 20.80 -9.49 0.38
CA PHE A 151 20.27 -10.80 0.72
C PHE A 151 20.45 -11.86 -0.37
N ALA A 152 21.32 -11.60 -1.35
CA ALA A 152 21.81 -12.61 -2.27
C ALA A 152 22.55 -13.74 -1.52
N ASP A 153 22.86 -14.84 -2.22
CA ASP A 153 23.55 -16.00 -1.63
C ASP A 153 24.91 -15.65 -1.03
N GLU A 154 25.60 -14.71 -1.64
CA GLU A 154 26.84 -14.13 -1.13
C GLU A 154 26.72 -12.61 -1.08
N TYR A 155 27.15 -12.03 0.04
CA TYR A 155 27.28 -10.59 0.23
C TYR A 155 28.72 -10.26 0.62
N GLN A 156 29.38 -9.41 -0.17
CA GLN A 156 30.77 -9.00 0.05
C GLN A 156 31.75 -10.18 0.26
N GLY A 157 31.60 -11.22 -0.56
CA GLY A 157 32.47 -12.41 -0.54
C GLY A 157 32.24 -13.34 0.65
N ARG A 158 31.08 -13.23 1.32
CA ARG A 158 30.69 -14.12 2.42
C ARG A 158 29.31 -14.69 2.16
N PRO A 159 29.05 -15.97 2.51
CA PRO A 159 27.71 -16.52 2.48
C PRO A 159 26.76 -15.69 3.34
N THR A 160 25.63 -15.30 2.78
CA THR A 160 24.62 -14.56 3.52
C THR A 160 23.91 -15.51 4.50
N PRO A 161 23.70 -15.14 5.78
CA PRO A 161 23.00 -15.99 6.73
C PRO A 161 21.58 -16.35 6.25
N ALA A 162 21.02 -17.46 6.75
CA ALA A 162 19.72 -18.00 6.34
C ALA A 162 18.50 -17.05 6.51
N MET A 163 18.70 -15.85 7.05
CA MET A 163 17.68 -14.79 7.11
C MET A 163 17.54 -14.00 5.79
N GLY A 164 18.41 -14.20 4.79
CA GLY A 164 18.41 -13.37 3.58
C GLY A 164 17.25 -13.64 2.60
N ARG A 165 16.85 -14.89 2.37
CA ARG A 165 16.03 -15.16 1.19
C ARG A 165 14.56 -14.79 1.37
N PHE A 166 14.12 -13.78 0.63
CA PHE A 166 12.69 -13.49 0.43
C PHE A 166 12.06 -14.59 -0.43
N SER A 167 11.44 -15.56 0.23
CA SER A 167 10.83 -16.73 -0.42
C SER A 167 9.37 -16.92 0.02
N GLY A 168 8.70 -17.88 -0.61
CA GLY A 168 7.33 -18.27 -0.32
C GLY A 168 6.27 -17.45 -1.06
N LYS A 169 5.01 -17.75 -0.75
CA LYS A 169 3.84 -17.00 -1.22
C LYS A 169 3.69 -15.77 -0.32
N ARG A 170 4.09 -14.59 -0.81
CA ARG A 170 4.20 -13.38 0.02
C ARG A 170 3.08 -12.36 -0.24
N GLU A 171 2.78 -12.09 -1.50
CA GLU A 171 1.83 -11.03 -1.89
C GLU A 171 0.42 -11.59 -2.01
N TRP A 172 -0.50 -11.04 -1.22
CA TRP A 172 -1.89 -11.51 -1.16
C TRP A 172 -2.61 -11.33 -2.50
N GLU A 173 -2.31 -10.26 -3.24
CA GLU A 173 -2.92 -10.03 -4.55
C GLU A 173 -2.60 -11.17 -5.52
N THR A 174 -1.37 -11.68 -5.48
CA THR A 174 -0.93 -12.82 -6.30
C THR A 174 -1.57 -14.13 -5.84
N LEU A 175 -1.83 -14.29 -4.54
CA LEU A 175 -2.54 -15.45 -4.00
C LEU A 175 -3.99 -15.53 -4.48
N TYR A 176 -4.68 -14.39 -4.54
CA TYR A 176 -6.10 -14.29 -4.88
C TYR A 176 -6.33 -13.76 -6.31
N HIS A 177 -5.31 -13.79 -7.17
CA HIS A 177 -5.46 -13.35 -8.55
C HIS A 177 -6.51 -14.18 -9.28
N GLY A 178 -7.51 -13.51 -9.86
CA GLY A 178 -8.63 -14.15 -10.55
C GLY A 178 -9.76 -14.63 -9.63
N TRP A 179 -9.65 -14.46 -8.32
CA TRP A 179 -10.72 -14.84 -7.38
C TRP A 179 -11.80 -13.77 -7.30
N ASP A 180 -13.03 -14.21 -7.01
CA ASP A 180 -14.07 -13.30 -6.55
C ASP A 180 -13.73 -12.74 -5.16
N LEU A 181 -13.98 -11.45 -4.94
CA LEU A 181 -13.69 -10.77 -3.69
C LEU A 181 -14.39 -11.43 -2.50
N ALA A 182 -15.66 -11.82 -2.63
CA ALA A 182 -16.40 -12.45 -1.54
C ALA A 182 -15.78 -13.81 -1.16
N ASP A 183 -15.29 -14.56 -2.16
CA ASP A 183 -14.67 -15.85 -1.93
C ASP A 183 -13.29 -15.70 -1.26
N ALA A 184 -12.50 -14.69 -1.65
CA ALA A 184 -11.25 -14.34 -0.99
C ALA A 184 -11.46 -13.90 0.47
N ILE A 185 -12.47 -13.06 0.74
CA ILE A 185 -12.83 -12.63 2.10
C ILE A 185 -13.24 -13.82 2.98
N LYS A 186 -13.98 -14.76 2.41
CA LYS A 186 -14.39 -15.98 3.10
C LYS A 186 -13.19 -16.87 3.42
N ASP A 187 -12.24 -17.03 2.49
CA ASP A 187 -11.00 -17.78 2.70
C ASP A 187 -10.11 -17.15 3.79
N LEU A 188 -10.05 -15.80 3.83
CA LEU A 188 -9.39 -15.03 4.89
C LEU A 188 -10.10 -15.12 6.25
N ASN A 189 -11.30 -15.69 6.30
CA ASN A 189 -12.16 -15.76 7.48
C ASN A 189 -12.53 -14.38 8.05
N PHE A 190 -12.72 -13.38 7.20
CA PHE A 190 -13.11 -12.02 7.58
C PHE A 190 -14.63 -11.82 7.60
N VAL A 191 -15.32 -12.86 8.08
CA VAL A 191 -16.78 -12.95 8.17
C VAL A 191 -17.16 -13.19 9.63
N ARG A 192 -18.26 -12.60 10.08
CA ARG A 192 -18.77 -12.76 11.45
C ARG A 192 -19.38 -14.15 11.64
N SER A 193 -19.77 -14.43 12.89
CA SER A 193 -20.40 -15.70 13.30
C SER A 193 -21.72 -16.00 12.59
N ASP A 194 -22.39 -15.02 11.99
CA ASP A 194 -23.59 -15.23 11.17
C ASP A 194 -23.27 -15.81 9.77
N GLY A 195 -21.99 -15.97 9.43
CA GLY A 195 -21.52 -16.57 8.19
C GLY A 195 -21.68 -15.70 6.95
N LYS A 196 -22.12 -14.43 7.08
CA LYS A 196 -22.34 -13.53 5.94
C LYS A 196 -21.89 -12.08 6.15
N THR A 197 -21.98 -11.55 7.37
CA THR A 197 -21.67 -10.15 7.64
C THR A 197 -20.17 -9.98 7.71
N LEU A 198 -19.62 -8.97 7.04
CA LEU A 198 -18.18 -8.76 7.04
C LEU A 198 -17.70 -8.25 8.40
N VAL A 199 -16.54 -8.76 8.83
CA VAL A 199 -15.78 -8.15 9.95
C VAL A 199 -15.36 -6.73 9.58
N PRO A 200 -14.65 -6.50 8.46
CA PRO A 200 -14.34 -5.15 8.02
C PRO A 200 -15.60 -4.42 7.56
N GLN A 201 -15.57 -3.10 7.71
CA GLN A 201 -16.59 -2.18 7.22
C GLN A 201 -15.92 -0.86 6.83
N PRO A 202 -16.45 -0.15 5.83
CA PRO A 202 -15.93 1.14 5.43
C PRO A 202 -16.45 2.30 6.31
N HIS A 203 -16.93 1.98 7.52
CA HIS A 203 -17.49 2.93 8.47
C HIS A 203 -17.54 2.35 9.90
N LEU A 204 -17.85 3.21 10.86
CA LEU A 204 -18.10 2.87 12.26
C LEU A 204 -19.59 2.89 12.63
N ARG A 205 -20.51 2.94 11.64
CA ARG A 205 -21.94 2.70 11.85
C ARG A 205 -22.18 1.21 12.19
N PHE A 206 -23.03 0.93 13.18
CA PHE A 206 -23.32 -0.42 13.70
C PHE A 206 -24.75 -0.90 13.44
N ASP A 207 -25.60 -0.07 12.83
CA ASP A 207 -26.95 -0.46 12.43
C ASP A 207 -26.86 -1.57 11.37
N ASP A 208 -27.59 -2.68 11.57
CA ASP A 208 -27.58 -3.84 10.68
C ASP A 208 -27.92 -3.50 9.22
N LYS A 209 -28.70 -2.43 8.99
CA LYS A 209 -29.02 -1.97 7.63
C LYS A 209 -27.82 -1.37 6.89
N GLU A 210 -26.81 -0.89 7.61
CA GLU A 210 -25.58 -0.32 7.04
C GLU A 210 -24.49 -1.39 6.89
N MET A 211 -24.66 -2.54 7.54
CA MET A 211 -23.63 -3.58 7.60
C MET A 211 -23.47 -4.30 6.25
N TRP A 212 -22.28 -4.20 5.66
CA TRP A 212 -21.88 -4.90 4.45
C TRP A 212 -21.71 -6.40 4.70
N THR A 213 -22.11 -7.20 3.72
CA THR A 213 -22.10 -8.67 3.72
C THR A 213 -21.33 -9.21 2.51
N LEU A 214 -21.08 -10.53 2.49
CA LEU A 214 -20.50 -11.22 1.35
C LEU A 214 -21.27 -11.00 0.04
N ASP A 215 -22.59 -10.87 0.11
CA ASP A 215 -23.42 -10.67 -1.09
C ASP A 215 -23.23 -9.27 -1.67
N ASP A 216 -22.98 -8.27 -0.82
CA ASP A 216 -22.78 -6.87 -1.23
C ASP A 216 -21.44 -6.66 -1.98
N VAL A 217 -20.47 -7.56 -1.80
CA VAL A 217 -19.12 -7.45 -2.40
C VAL A 217 -18.86 -8.48 -3.51
N ARG A 218 -19.83 -9.34 -3.79
CA ARG A 218 -19.73 -10.41 -4.80
C ARG A 218 -19.74 -9.84 -6.22
N GLY A 219 -19.08 -10.53 -7.14
CA GLY A 219 -18.99 -10.16 -8.56
C GLY A 219 -17.79 -9.29 -8.91
N HIS A 220 -16.87 -9.09 -7.97
CA HIS A 220 -15.65 -8.33 -8.17
C HIS A 220 -14.44 -9.25 -8.23
N THR A 221 -13.75 -9.29 -9.37
CA THR A 221 -12.56 -10.13 -9.55
C THR A 221 -11.30 -9.41 -9.12
N LEU A 222 -10.53 -10.01 -8.20
CA LEU A 222 -9.24 -9.50 -7.76
C LEU A 222 -8.17 -9.70 -8.83
N GLN A 223 -7.35 -8.68 -9.04
CA GLN A 223 -6.28 -8.67 -10.03
C GLN A 223 -4.94 -8.38 -9.36
N SER A 224 -3.91 -9.16 -9.67
CA SER A 224 -2.57 -8.98 -9.13
C SER A 224 -1.78 -8.03 -10.01
N PRO A 225 -1.36 -6.85 -9.51
CA PRO A 225 -0.53 -5.93 -10.28
C PRO A 225 0.75 -6.60 -10.78
N LEU A 226 1.35 -7.48 -9.97
CA LEU A 226 2.57 -8.18 -10.34
C LEU A 226 2.33 -9.26 -11.40
N THR A 227 1.23 -10.01 -11.32
CA THR A 227 0.90 -11.03 -12.31
C THR A 227 0.63 -10.38 -13.66
N LEU A 228 -0.20 -9.34 -13.67
CA LEU A 228 -0.50 -8.57 -14.89
C LEU A 228 0.78 -7.93 -15.48
N LEU A 229 1.68 -7.40 -14.64
CA LEU A 229 2.95 -6.82 -15.10
C LEU A 229 3.88 -7.86 -15.77
N ARG A 230 3.83 -9.11 -15.31
CA ARG A 230 4.62 -10.22 -15.87
C ARG A 230 4.05 -10.70 -17.20
N GLU A 231 2.74 -10.60 -17.40
CA GLU A 231 2.05 -10.96 -18.65
C GLU A 231 2.29 -9.93 -19.77
N MET A 232 2.63 -8.69 -19.40
CA MET A 232 2.96 -7.63 -20.37
C MET A 232 4.22 -7.95 -21.17
N SER A 233 4.21 -7.55 -22.44
CA SER A 233 5.43 -7.47 -23.25
C SER A 233 6.42 -6.47 -22.64
N PRO A 234 7.73 -6.55 -22.93
CA PRO A 234 8.71 -5.58 -22.40
C PRO A 234 8.35 -4.12 -22.70
N ALA A 235 7.83 -3.83 -23.90
CA ALA A 235 7.43 -2.48 -24.30
C ALA A 235 6.19 -1.98 -23.53
N ASP A 236 5.17 -2.83 -23.40
CA ASP A 236 3.96 -2.48 -22.65
C ASP A 236 4.26 -2.30 -21.16
N ARG A 237 5.17 -3.12 -20.62
CA ARG A 237 5.63 -3.03 -19.23
C ARG A 237 6.35 -1.71 -18.96
N GLU A 238 7.26 -1.30 -19.85
CA GLU A 238 7.96 -0.02 -19.72
C GLU A 238 6.97 1.15 -19.74
N LYS A 239 6.02 1.13 -20.68
CA LYS A 239 4.95 2.12 -20.77
C LYS A 239 4.11 2.15 -19.49
N HIS A 240 3.65 0.99 -19.01
CA HIS A 240 2.87 0.88 -17.78
C HIS A 240 3.62 1.43 -16.56
N LEU A 241 4.91 1.14 -16.42
CA LEU A 241 5.72 1.66 -15.32
C LEU A 241 5.93 3.19 -15.42
N ALA A 242 6.07 3.72 -16.64
CA ALA A 242 6.13 5.18 -16.85
C ALA A 242 4.82 5.87 -16.45
N GLU A 243 3.67 5.32 -16.88
CA GLU A 243 2.34 5.81 -16.49
C GLU A 243 2.12 5.68 -14.97
N TYR A 244 2.55 4.57 -14.37
CA TYR A 244 2.46 4.38 -12.93
C TYR A 244 3.23 5.45 -12.17
N ARG A 245 4.48 5.73 -12.57
CA ARG A 245 5.35 6.77 -11.97
C ARG A 245 4.78 8.18 -12.14
N ALA A 246 4.10 8.46 -13.25
CA ALA A 246 3.45 9.75 -13.48
C ALA A 246 2.32 10.05 -12.48
N GLY A 247 1.78 9.00 -11.83
CA GLY A 247 0.74 9.14 -10.82
C GLY A 247 -0.65 8.98 -11.39
N PHE A 248 -1.64 9.38 -10.60
CA PHE A 248 -3.05 9.39 -10.99
C PHE A 248 -3.75 10.55 -10.28
N THR A 249 -4.93 10.91 -10.76
CA THR A 249 -5.76 11.96 -10.20
C THR A 249 -7.07 11.36 -9.73
N ILE A 250 -7.50 11.75 -8.54
CA ILE A 250 -8.84 11.43 -8.06
C ILE A 250 -9.83 12.37 -8.75
N ASN A 251 -10.87 11.81 -9.35
CA ASN A 251 -11.91 12.60 -10.00
C ASN A 251 -12.74 13.34 -8.94
N ALA A 252 -13.31 14.48 -9.32
CA ALA A 252 -14.22 15.21 -8.44
C ALA A 252 -15.42 14.34 -8.04
N CYS A 253 -15.75 14.34 -6.74
CA CYS A 253 -16.90 13.63 -6.21
C CYS A 253 -18.17 14.45 -6.45
N ASN A 254 -18.91 14.14 -7.50
CA ASN A 254 -20.22 14.73 -7.83
C ASN A 254 -21.38 14.05 -7.10
#